data_AF-A0AAV5SMB5-F1
#
_entry.id   AF-A0AAV5SMB5-F1
#
_cell.length_a   1.000
_cell.length_b   1.000
_cell.length_c   1.000
_cell.angle_alpha   90.00
_cell.angle_beta   90.00
_cell.angle_gamma   90.00
#
_symmetry.space_group_name_H-M   'P 1'
#
loop_
_entity.id
_entity.type
_entity.pdbx_description
1 polymer ?
#
loop_
_entity_poly.entity_id
_entity_poly.type
_entity_poly.pdbx_seq_one_letter_code
_entity_poly.pdbx_strand_id
1 'polypeptide(L)'
;LLFFFSLFYSSFSIDLVEIWDCGTQASKLSMNVAEGFLKQCPLTKDSINMCCKDHDYCYETSELTNFTREYCDFRFCRCLHDAEDIHNNNKCNLQLNAACKIVSSFIGGAIFPLAHPKNFTMKFAAFEDARPLGLNMKNLVDQCVNTKGMAVHCHNSVYRCIEESKERIENGSLAIHSHEDCPSIMYECLQIIGDSNDTEPCPSLARQMLGQLNMNGELNEEKHGKSTIEVYPIISGRLIEKCERTESIEICLKSFDLCSIEPENREEKQDYFNAARRI
;
A
#
# COMPACT_ATOMS: atom_id res chain seq x y z
N LEU A 1 12.55 52.38 16.41
CA LEU A 1 12.69 50.99 16.90
C LEU A 1 11.64 50.13 16.21
N LEU A 2 12.00 49.38 15.17
CA LEU A 2 11.14 48.37 14.55
C LEU A 2 11.64 47.01 15.06
N PHE A 3 10.87 46.39 15.97
CA PHE A 3 11.12 45.04 16.44
C PHE A 3 10.70 44.07 15.33
N PHE A 4 11.67 43.52 14.61
CA PHE A 4 11.46 42.32 13.78
C PHE A 4 11.21 41.14 14.73
N PHE A 5 9.95 40.77 14.92
CA PHE A 5 9.58 39.49 15.49
C PHE A 5 9.82 38.42 14.42
N SER A 6 11.02 37.84 14.43
CA SER A 6 11.30 36.61 13.70
C SER A 6 10.49 35.49 14.37
N LEU A 7 9.30 35.21 13.84
CA LEU A 7 8.54 34.00 14.16
C LEU A 7 9.36 32.82 13.64
N PHE A 8 10.17 32.23 14.52
CA PHE A 8 10.74 30.91 14.29
C PHE A 8 9.57 29.92 14.32
N TYR A 9 9.05 29.59 13.13
CA TYR A 9 8.28 28.37 12.95
C TYR A 9 9.25 27.21 13.20
N SER A 10 9.29 26.72 14.43
CA SER A 10 9.92 25.44 14.72
C SER A 10 9.10 24.38 13.99
N SER A 11 9.67 23.85 12.91
CA SER A 11 9.14 22.70 12.20
C SER A 11 9.07 21.54 13.18
N PHE A 12 7.87 21.25 13.71
CA PHE A 12 7.65 20.07 14.53
C PHE A 12 7.64 18.87 13.59
N SER A 13 8.73 18.09 13.60
CA SER A 13 8.75 16.77 12.93
C SER A 13 7.87 15.82 13.74
N ILE A 14 6.86 15.23 13.10
CA ILE A 14 6.04 14.19 13.71
C ILE A 14 6.89 12.93 13.83
N ASP A 15 7.00 12.37 15.05
CA ASP A 15 7.69 11.10 15.26
C ASP A 15 6.76 9.95 14.84
N LEU A 16 7.00 9.42 13.64
CA LEU A 16 6.18 8.34 13.09
C LEU A 16 6.45 7.03 13.82
N VAL A 17 5.42 6.52 14.50
CA VAL A 17 5.44 5.16 15.06
C VAL A 17 5.33 4.15 13.92
N GLU A 18 6.45 3.81 13.28
CA GLU A 18 6.51 2.74 12.28
C GLU A 18 7.24 1.51 12.78
N ILE A 19 6.65 0.34 12.51
CA ILE A 19 7.21 -0.92 12.93
C ILE A 19 7.25 -1.85 11.73
N TRP A 20 8.47 -2.26 11.39
CA TRP A 20 8.73 -3.38 10.51
C TRP A 20 8.14 -4.64 11.15
N ASP A 21 7.29 -5.34 10.41
CA ASP A 21 6.60 -6.53 10.90
C ASP A 21 6.56 -7.55 9.75
N CYS A 22 7.44 -8.54 9.81
CA CYS A 22 7.45 -9.62 8.84
C CYS A 22 7.69 -10.96 9.52
N GLY A 23 6.60 -11.72 9.69
CA GLY A 23 6.58 -13.01 10.35
C GLY A 23 5.71 -12.99 11.60
N THR A 24 5.16 -14.16 11.92
CA THR A 24 4.27 -14.33 13.06
C THR A 24 5.04 -14.36 14.38
N GLN A 25 4.42 -13.91 15.47
CA GLN A 25 5.03 -13.99 16.82
C GLN A 25 5.29 -15.44 17.26
N ALA A 26 4.69 -16.41 16.57
CA ALA A 26 4.89 -17.83 16.84
C ALA A 26 6.35 -18.26 16.67
N SER A 27 7.15 -17.53 15.87
CA SER A 27 8.56 -17.83 15.66
C SER A 27 9.43 -16.57 15.54
N LYS A 28 10.05 -16.14 16.64
CA LYS A 28 11.07 -15.08 16.64
C LYS A 28 12.22 -15.35 15.66
N LEU A 29 12.58 -16.62 15.48
CA LEU A 29 13.61 -17.02 14.52
C LEU A 29 13.16 -16.72 13.08
N SER A 30 11.92 -17.05 12.72
CA SER A 30 11.35 -16.75 11.41
C SER A 30 11.31 -15.25 11.16
N MET A 31 10.88 -14.47 12.16
CA MET A 31 10.85 -13.00 12.06
C MET A 31 12.24 -12.42 11.80
N ASN A 32 13.25 -12.84 12.57
CA ASN A 32 14.62 -12.34 12.41
C ASN A 32 15.23 -12.72 11.05
N VAL A 33 14.92 -13.92 10.53
CA VAL A 33 15.39 -14.37 9.21
C VAL A 33 14.72 -13.56 8.12
N ALA A 34 13.39 -13.39 8.16
CA ALA A 34 12.65 -12.59 7.20
C ALA A 34 13.15 -11.14 7.21
N GLU A 35 13.31 -10.55 8.40
CA GLU A 35 13.82 -9.21 8.59
C GLU A 35 15.25 -9.04 8.06
N GLY A 36 16.19 -9.91 8.42
CA GLY A 36 17.57 -9.83 7.98
C GLY A 36 17.75 -9.99 6.47
N PHE A 37 16.87 -10.77 5.83
CA PHE A 37 16.91 -11.06 4.41
C PHE A 37 16.22 -9.98 3.58
N LEU A 38 15.03 -9.54 3.99
CA LEU A 38 14.23 -8.55 3.25
C LEU A 38 14.68 -7.11 3.50
N LYS A 39 15.31 -6.79 4.63
CA LYS A 39 15.88 -5.45 4.87
C LYS A 39 16.96 -5.05 3.87
N GLN A 40 17.58 -6.00 3.17
CA GLN A 40 18.61 -5.73 2.18
C GLN A 40 18.04 -5.17 0.86
N CYS A 41 16.72 -5.00 0.78
CA CYS A 41 16.00 -4.45 -0.35
C CYS A 41 15.54 -3.01 -0.04
N PRO A 42 16.40 -1.99 -0.26
CA PRO A 42 16.16 -0.63 0.22
C PRO A 42 15.02 0.10 -0.50
N LEU A 43 14.78 -0.22 -1.78
CA LEU A 43 13.77 0.46 -2.59
C LEU A 43 12.35 -0.09 -2.43
N THR A 44 12.20 -1.23 -1.76
CA THR A 44 10.90 -1.93 -1.63
C THR A 44 10.51 -2.13 -0.17
N LYS A 45 11.18 -1.45 0.77
CA LYS A 45 11.00 -1.73 2.20
C LYS A 45 9.54 -1.51 2.63
N ASP A 46 8.92 -0.42 2.23
CA ASP A 46 7.53 -0.15 2.62
C ASP A 46 6.57 -1.14 1.98
N SER A 47 6.67 -1.35 0.66
CA SER A 47 5.85 -2.32 -0.08
C SER A 47 5.99 -3.74 0.47
N ILE A 48 7.23 -4.20 0.76
CA ILE A 48 7.46 -5.52 1.38
C ILE A 48 6.85 -5.57 2.78
N ASN A 49 7.02 -4.53 3.59
CA ASN A 49 6.46 -4.50 4.94
C ASN A 49 4.93 -4.59 4.89
N MET A 50 4.29 -3.95 3.91
CA MET A 50 2.85 -4.08 3.68
C MET A 50 2.46 -5.50 3.29
N CYS A 51 3.19 -6.14 2.36
CA CYS A 51 2.96 -7.54 1.99
C CYS A 51 3.09 -8.48 3.20
N CYS A 52 4.10 -8.26 4.04
CA CYS A 52 4.31 -9.03 5.24
C CYS A 52 3.16 -8.86 6.25
N LYS A 53 2.68 -7.63 6.46
CA LYS A 53 1.53 -7.35 7.35
C LYS A 53 0.26 -8.02 6.85
N ASP A 54 -0.02 -7.99 5.55
CA ASP A 54 -1.18 -8.66 4.94
C ASP A 54 -1.07 -10.20 5.06
N HIS A 55 0.11 -10.77 4.85
CA HIS A 55 0.36 -12.20 5.02
C HIS A 55 0.19 -12.66 6.47
N ASP A 56 0.83 -11.96 7.41
CA ASP A 56 0.69 -12.22 8.85
C ASP A 56 -0.77 -12.11 9.27
N TYR A 57 -1.50 -11.08 8.81
CA TYR A 57 -2.93 -10.94 9.07
C TYR A 57 -3.74 -12.13 8.54
N CYS A 58 -3.46 -12.57 7.31
CA CYS A 58 -4.12 -13.73 6.69
C CYS A 58 -3.88 -15.02 7.51
N TYR A 59 -2.65 -15.23 7.97
CA TYR A 59 -2.29 -16.35 8.84
C TYR A 59 -3.03 -16.28 10.18
N GLU A 60 -2.96 -15.13 10.84
CA GLU A 60 -3.50 -14.91 12.19
C GLU A 60 -5.02 -14.96 12.26
N THR A 61 -5.71 -14.64 11.15
CA THR A 61 -7.18 -14.69 11.06
C THR A 61 -7.71 -15.92 10.35
N SER A 62 -6.85 -16.86 9.96
CA SER A 62 -7.23 -18.05 9.18
C SER A 62 -8.35 -18.88 9.81
N GLU A 63 -8.37 -19.02 11.13
CA GLU A 63 -9.44 -19.72 11.86
C GLU A 63 -10.81 -19.03 11.77
N LEU A 64 -10.83 -17.70 11.63
CA LEU A 64 -12.05 -16.90 11.53
C LEU A 64 -12.55 -16.82 10.08
N THR A 65 -11.63 -16.83 9.12
CA THR A 65 -11.92 -16.57 7.70
C THR A 65 -12.00 -17.84 6.85
N ASN A 66 -11.63 -19.00 7.41
CA ASN A 66 -11.41 -20.25 6.69
C ASN A 66 -10.34 -20.14 5.59
N PHE A 67 -9.42 -19.18 5.68
CA PHE A 67 -8.31 -19.09 4.76
C PHE A 67 -7.36 -20.25 4.94
N THR A 68 -6.92 -20.82 3.82
CA THR A 68 -5.87 -21.84 3.82
C THR A 68 -4.50 -21.18 3.77
N ARG A 69 -3.49 -21.92 4.22
CA ARG A 69 -2.09 -21.54 4.04
C ARG A 69 -1.78 -21.20 2.60
N GLU A 70 -2.16 -22.07 1.67
CA GLU A 70 -1.88 -21.93 0.24
C GLU A 70 -2.46 -20.63 -0.32
N TYR A 71 -3.64 -20.22 0.16
CA TYR A 71 -4.25 -18.95 -0.21
C TYR A 71 -3.46 -17.74 0.30
N CYS A 72 -3.07 -17.76 1.58
CA CYS A 72 -2.26 -16.68 2.18
C CYS A 72 -0.89 -16.57 1.51
N ASP A 73 -0.20 -17.69 1.30
CA ASP A 73 1.11 -17.74 0.64
C ASP A 73 1.04 -17.23 -0.80
N PHE A 74 0.00 -17.63 -1.55
CA PHE A 74 -0.24 -17.13 -2.90
C PHE A 74 -0.40 -15.61 -2.91
N ARG A 75 -1.21 -15.06 -1.99
CA ARG A 75 -1.39 -13.60 -1.87
C ARG A 75 -0.10 -12.88 -1.54
N PHE A 76 0.68 -13.41 -0.59
CA PHE A 76 1.98 -12.86 -0.22
C PHE A 76 2.96 -12.84 -1.40
N CYS A 77 3.11 -13.99 -2.08
CA CYS A 77 3.98 -14.09 -3.24
C CYS A 77 3.58 -13.12 -4.35
N ARG A 78 2.27 -12.99 -4.62
CA ARG A 78 1.75 -12.02 -5.58
C ARG A 78 2.08 -10.59 -5.16
N CYS A 79 1.87 -10.23 -3.89
CA CYS A 79 2.19 -8.92 -3.37
C CYS A 79 3.70 -8.61 -3.52
N LEU A 80 4.58 -9.56 -3.21
CA LEU A 80 6.02 -9.38 -3.40
C LEU A 80 6.42 -9.19 -4.87
N HIS A 81 5.76 -9.88 -5.80
CA HIS A 81 5.98 -9.68 -7.23
C HIS A 81 5.48 -8.31 -7.69
N ASP A 82 4.28 -7.90 -7.26
CA ASP A 82 3.75 -6.57 -7.57
C ASP A 82 4.69 -5.47 -7.02
N ALA A 83 5.23 -5.66 -5.81
CA ALA A 83 6.25 -4.80 -5.21
C ALA A 83 7.60 -4.85 -5.93
N GLU A 84 7.95 -5.93 -6.63
CA GLU A 84 9.15 -5.98 -7.46
C GLU A 84 8.97 -5.16 -8.74
N ASP A 85 7.83 -5.38 -9.40
CA ASP A 85 7.48 -4.78 -10.70
C ASP A 85 7.38 -3.25 -10.60
N ILE A 86 6.74 -2.73 -9.54
CA ILE A 86 6.59 -1.27 -9.30
C ILE A 86 7.93 -0.55 -9.30
N HIS A 87 8.97 -1.15 -8.71
CA HIS A 87 10.27 -0.50 -8.60
C HIS A 87 11.22 -0.85 -9.76
N ASN A 88 10.78 -1.67 -10.73
CA ASN A 88 11.54 -2.15 -11.89
C ASN A 88 12.97 -2.59 -11.51
N ASN A 89 13.10 -3.26 -10.35
CA ASN A 89 14.38 -3.46 -9.70
C ASN A 89 14.66 -4.95 -9.48
N ASN A 90 15.26 -5.56 -10.50
CA ASN A 90 15.71 -6.96 -10.47
C ASN A 90 16.75 -7.26 -9.36
N LYS A 91 17.29 -6.26 -8.65
CA LYS A 91 18.25 -6.49 -7.56
C LYS A 91 17.64 -7.24 -6.37
N CYS A 92 16.32 -7.16 -6.21
CA CYS A 92 15.60 -7.82 -5.12
C CYS A 92 14.90 -9.11 -5.52
N ASN A 93 14.87 -9.43 -6.81
CA ASN A 93 14.23 -10.60 -7.38
C ASN A 93 14.56 -11.89 -6.61
N LEU A 94 15.87 -12.10 -6.35
CA LEU A 94 16.35 -13.31 -5.69
C LEU A 94 15.79 -13.42 -4.26
N GLN A 95 15.79 -12.32 -3.52
CA GLN A 95 15.31 -12.25 -2.15
C GLN A 95 13.79 -12.41 -2.09
N LEU A 96 13.04 -11.72 -2.95
CA LEU A 96 11.58 -11.81 -2.99
C LEU A 96 11.13 -13.23 -3.39
N ASN A 97 11.76 -13.82 -4.40
CA ASN A 97 11.49 -15.20 -4.80
C ASN A 97 11.85 -16.22 -3.71
N ALA A 98 12.96 -16.01 -3.00
CA ALA A 98 13.34 -16.87 -1.90
C ALA A 98 12.35 -16.75 -0.72
N ALA A 99 11.88 -15.54 -0.39
CA ALA A 99 10.86 -15.35 0.65
C ALA A 99 9.56 -16.08 0.28
N CYS A 100 9.07 -15.92 -0.95
CA CYS A 100 7.92 -16.65 -1.47
C CYS A 100 8.09 -18.19 -1.37
N LYS A 101 9.27 -18.70 -1.76
CA LYS A 101 9.59 -20.14 -1.65
C LYS A 101 9.62 -20.62 -0.20
N ILE A 102 10.13 -19.82 0.73
CA ILE A 102 10.23 -20.18 2.14
C ILE A 102 8.83 -20.34 2.75
N VAL A 103 7.92 -19.38 2.54
CA VAL A 103 6.56 -19.47 3.10
C VAL A 103 5.78 -20.63 2.50
N SER A 104 5.93 -20.86 1.19
CA SER A 104 5.28 -21.98 0.48
C SER A 104 5.87 -23.35 0.83
N SER A 105 7.03 -23.40 1.50
CA SER A 105 7.70 -24.64 1.86
C SER A 105 7.06 -25.33 3.07
N PHE A 106 7.53 -26.54 3.37
CA PHE A 106 7.15 -27.26 4.59
C PHE A 106 7.42 -26.44 5.87
N ILE A 107 8.47 -25.62 5.89
CA ILE A 107 8.83 -24.79 7.05
C ILE A 107 7.76 -23.71 7.29
N GLY A 108 7.30 -23.02 6.25
CA GLY A 108 6.20 -22.05 6.39
C GLY A 108 4.89 -22.73 6.77
N GLY A 109 4.67 -23.97 6.32
CA GLY A 109 3.54 -24.80 6.74
C GLY A 109 3.52 -25.15 8.22
N ALA A 110 4.68 -25.31 8.85
CA ALA A 110 4.75 -25.57 10.29
C ALA A 110 4.39 -24.34 11.14
N ILE A 111 4.52 -23.13 10.59
CA ILE A 111 4.24 -21.87 11.30
C ILE A 111 2.75 -21.49 11.20
N PHE A 112 2.10 -21.79 10.07
CA PHE A 112 0.69 -21.47 9.82
C PHE A 112 -0.27 -21.83 10.98
N PRO A 113 -0.31 -23.09 11.48
CA PRO A 113 -1.23 -23.45 12.56
C PRO A 113 -0.87 -22.86 13.94
N LEU A 114 0.28 -22.19 14.05
CA LEU A 114 0.72 -21.54 15.28
C LEU A 114 0.48 -20.03 15.27
N ALA A 115 -0.01 -19.48 14.15
CA ALA A 115 -0.28 -18.06 14.00
C ALA A 115 -1.55 -17.68 14.76
N HIS A 116 -1.46 -16.64 15.58
CA HIS A 116 -2.59 -16.12 16.34
C HIS A 116 -2.57 -14.58 16.32
N PRO A 117 -3.75 -13.92 16.38
CA PRO A 117 -3.85 -12.46 16.30
C PRO A 117 -2.93 -11.74 17.28
N LYS A 118 -2.08 -10.86 16.76
CA LYS A 118 -1.24 -9.97 17.56
C LYS A 118 -2.12 -8.95 18.31
N ASN A 119 -1.97 -8.88 19.64
CA ASN A 119 -2.58 -7.78 20.41
C ASN A 119 -1.73 -6.50 20.25
N PHE A 120 -2.11 -5.65 19.29
CA PHE A 120 -1.40 -4.40 18.99
C PHE A 120 -1.84 -3.20 19.83
N THR A 121 -2.75 -3.39 20.80
CA THR A 121 -3.42 -2.27 21.50
C THR A 121 -2.44 -1.28 22.14
N MET A 122 -1.34 -1.77 22.69
CA MET A 122 -0.32 -0.91 23.31
C MET A 122 0.73 -0.41 22.31
N LYS A 123 0.93 -1.11 21.18
CA LYS A 123 2.03 -0.85 20.23
C LYS A 123 1.87 0.49 19.48
N PHE A 124 0.63 0.96 19.36
CA PHE A 124 0.26 2.19 18.64
C PHE A 124 -0.45 3.21 19.54
N ALA A 125 -0.28 3.12 20.86
CA ALA A 125 -0.94 4.03 21.80
C ALA A 125 -0.51 5.50 21.61
N ALA A 126 0.71 5.73 21.11
CA ALA A 126 1.26 7.04 20.78
C ALA A 126 1.07 7.43 19.30
N PHE A 127 0.19 6.74 18.56
CA PHE A 127 -0.07 7.09 17.17
C PHE A 127 -0.69 8.49 17.06
N GLU A 128 0.00 9.37 16.36
CA GLU A 128 -0.48 10.70 15.98
C GLU A 128 -0.84 10.72 14.50
N ASP A 129 -2.04 11.20 14.19
CA ASP A 129 -2.55 11.27 12.83
C ASP A 129 -2.21 12.62 12.20
N ALA A 130 -1.25 12.60 11.28
CA ALA A 130 -0.82 13.73 10.48
C ALA A 130 -1.82 14.10 9.37
N ARG A 131 -2.90 13.30 9.20
CA ARG A 131 -3.92 13.44 8.17
C ARG A 131 -3.35 13.55 6.74
N PRO A 132 -2.52 12.58 6.31
CA PRO A 132 -2.02 12.57 4.94
C PRO A 132 -3.20 12.62 3.96
N LEU A 133 -3.12 13.51 2.98
CA LEU A 133 -4.19 13.76 2.00
C LEU A 133 -5.54 14.20 2.61
N GLY A 134 -5.52 14.72 3.85
CA GLY A 134 -6.73 15.15 4.57
C GLY A 134 -7.57 14.01 5.15
N LEU A 135 -7.10 12.77 5.06
CA LEU A 135 -7.80 11.59 5.56
C LEU A 135 -7.70 11.46 7.08
N ASN A 136 -8.77 11.00 7.74
CA ASN A 136 -8.77 10.70 9.18
C ASN A 136 -8.26 9.26 9.43
N MET A 137 -6.94 9.08 9.35
CA MET A 137 -6.31 7.78 9.55
C MET A 137 -6.43 7.30 10.99
N LYS A 138 -6.57 8.20 11.97
CA LYS A 138 -6.84 7.81 13.37
C LYS A 138 -8.13 7.02 13.50
N ASN A 139 -9.21 7.44 12.85
CA ASN A 139 -10.47 6.70 12.87
C ASN A 139 -10.29 5.30 12.27
N LEU A 140 -9.55 5.18 11.17
CA LEU A 140 -9.24 3.87 10.58
C LEU A 140 -8.45 3.00 11.57
N VAL A 141 -7.37 3.52 12.15
CA VAL A 141 -6.55 2.83 13.16
C VAL A 141 -7.37 2.37 14.37
N ASP A 142 -8.28 3.20 14.86
CA ASP A 142 -9.10 2.90 16.03
C ASP A 142 -10.17 1.81 15.74
N GLN A 143 -10.74 1.80 14.53
CA GLN A 143 -11.79 0.85 14.12
C GLN A 143 -11.23 -0.48 13.59
N CYS A 144 -10.06 -0.45 12.95
CA CYS A 144 -9.41 -1.61 12.35
C CYS A 144 -8.50 -2.32 13.35
N VAL A 145 -9.05 -2.97 14.37
CA VAL A 145 -8.25 -3.54 15.47
C VAL A 145 -7.27 -4.60 14.97
N ASN A 146 -7.69 -5.46 14.05
CA ASN A 146 -6.87 -6.57 13.54
C ASN A 146 -5.92 -6.13 12.43
N THR A 147 -6.33 -5.15 11.61
CA THR A 147 -5.51 -4.55 10.54
C THR A 147 -4.83 -3.24 10.97
N LYS A 148 -4.74 -2.96 12.28
CA LYS A 148 -4.19 -1.71 12.85
C LYS A 148 -2.78 -1.41 12.36
N GLY A 149 -1.93 -2.44 12.31
CA GLY A 149 -0.56 -2.31 11.82
C GLY A 149 -0.45 -1.95 10.35
N MET A 150 -1.45 -2.30 9.53
CA MET A 150 -1.56 -1.92 8.12
C MET A 150 -2.02 -0.46 8.01
N ALA A 151 -3.06 -0.06 8.74
CA ALA A 151 -3.55 1.33 8.74
C ALA A 151 -2.47 2.35 9.15
N VAL A 152 -1.69 2.05 10.19
CA VAL A 152 -0.55 2.89 10.62
C VAL A 152 0.54 2.92 9.54
N HIS A 153 0.80 1.79 8.88
CA HIS A 153 1.78 1.75 7.80
C HIS A 153 1.33 2.61 6.62
N CYS A 154 0.07 2.51 6.18
CA CYS A 154 -0.49 3.36 5.12
C CYS A 154 -0.37 4.85 5.44
N HIS A 155 -0.67 5.24 6.68
CA HIS A 155 -0.47 6.61 7.14
C HIS A 155 0.99 7.07 6.99
N ASN A 156 1.92 6.28 7.52
CA ASN A 156 3.33 6.66 7.59
C ASN A 156 3.99 6.70 6.20
N SER A 157 3.70 5.73 5.34
CA SER A 157 4.22 5.67 3.97
C SER A 157 3.79 6.88 3.16
N VAL A 158 2.50 7.26 3.24
CA VAL A 158 1.97 8.41 2.49
C VAL A 158 2.48 9.72 3.07
N TYR A 159 2.59 9.83 4.40
CA TYR A 159 3.18 11.01 5.04
C TYR A 159 4.64 11.23 4.58
N ARG A 160 5.47 10.18 4.59
CA ARG A 160 6.85 10.26 4.07
C ARG A 160 6.89 10.72 2.63
N CYS A 161 6.09 10.10 1.77
CA CYS A 161 6.00 10.49 0.36
C CYS A 161 5.67 11.98 0.19
N ILE A 162 4.73 12.51 0.98
CA ILE A 162 4.36 13.93 0.96
C ILE A 162 5.52 14.82 1.41
N GLU A 163 6.20 14.48 2.51
CA GLU A 163 7.34 15.26 3.02
C GLU A 163 8.52 15.25 2.04
N GLU A 164 8.86 14.09 1.48
CA GLU A 164 9.91 13.96 0.45
C GLU A 164 9.55 14.72 -0.84
N SER A 165 8.27 14.78 -1.20
CA SER A 165 7.79 15.59 -2.32
C SER A 165 7.97 17.10 -2.04
N LYS A 166 7.61 17.57 -0.84
CA LYS A 166 7.82 18.98 -0.42
C LYS A 166 9.29 19.37 -0.44
N GLU A 167 10.17 18.53 0.14
CA GLU A 167 11.60 18.80 0.19
C GLU A 167 12.21 18.93 -1.22
N ARG A 168 11.77 18.10 -2.17
CA ARG A 168 12.21 18.18 -3.57
C ARG A 168 11.78 19.48 -4.25
N ILE A 169 10.55 19.93 -4.00
CA ILE A 169 10.03 21.21 -4.52
C ILE A 169 10.83 22.39 -3.94
N GLU A 170 11.07 22.39 -2.63
CA GLU A 170 11.83 23.45 -1.95
C GLU A 170 13.27 23.54 -2.44
N ASN A 171 13.91 22.40 -2.72
CA ASN A 171 15.27 22.33 -3.24
C ASN A 171 15.39 22.67 -4.75
N GLY A 172 14.28 23.03 -5.42
CA GLY A 172 14.29 23.40 -6.83
C GLY A 172 14.67 22.26 -7.77
N SER A 173 14.60 21.01 -7.30
CA SER A 173 14.76 19.84 -8.15
C SER A 173 13.46 19.66 -8.94
N LEU A 174 13.42 20.20 -10.16
CA LEU A 174 12.33 19.93 -11.09
C LEU A 174 12.29 18.41 -11.33
N ALA A 175 11.25 17.76 -10.78
CA ALA A 175 11.10 16.32 -10.75
C ALA A 175 11.20 15.71 -12.16
N ILE A 176 12.16 14.82 -12.35
CA ILE A 176 12.21 13.91 -13.51
C ILE A 176 11.98 12.45 -13.07
N HIS A 177 11.91 12.17 -11.76
CA HIS A 177 11.92 10.80 -11.24
C HIS A 177 11.06 10.56 -9.98
N SER A 178 9.96 11.29 -9.78
CA SER A 178 9.05 10.94 -8.67
C SER A 178 8.14 9.78 -9.08
N HIS A 179 8.69 8.57 -9.11
CA HIS A 179 7.96 7.33 -9.37
C HIS A 179 6.84 7.03 -8.34
N GLU A 180 6.69 7.85 -7.31
CA GLU A 180 5.77 7.64 -6.19
C GLU A 180 4.73 8.76 -6.12
N ASP A 181 3.53 8.46 -6.60
CA ASP A 181 2.33 9.27 -6.41
C ASP A 181 1.71 8.94 -5.04
N CYS A 182 1.82 9.84 -4.08
CA CYS A 182 1.38 9.59 -2.69
C CYS A 182 -0.12 9.20 -2.59
N PRO A 183 -1.03 9.84 -3.35
CA PRO A 183 -2.39 9.35 -3.53
C PRO A 183 -2.50 7.89 -3.98
N SER A 184 -1.75 7.46 -4.99
CA SER A 184 -1.71 6.06 -5.43
C SER A 184 -1.25 5.11 -4.32
N ILE A 185 -0.21 5.48 -3.56
CA ILE A 185 0.24 4.71 -2.38
C ILE A 185 -0.91 4.56 -1.37
N MET A 186 -1.62 5.65 -1.06
CA MET A 186 -2.74 5.59 -0.13
C MET A 186 -3.86 4.70 -0.67
N TYR A 187 -4.16 4.80 -1.96
CA TYR A 187 -5.20 3.99 -2.61
C TYR A 187 -4.90 2.50 -2.50
N GLU A 188 -3.70 2.06 -2.92
CA GLU A 188 -3.32 0.65 -2.84
C GLU A 188 -3.38 0.13 -1.40
N CYS A 189 -2.90 0.94 -0.46
CA CYS A 189 -2.83 0.57 0.93
C CYS A 189 -4.22 0.45 1.59
N LEU A 190 -5.13 1.40 1.30
CA LEU A 190 -6.53 1.32 1.73
C LEU A 190 -7.32 0.22 1.01
N GLN A 191 -6.98 -0.10 -0.25
CA GLN A 191 -7.58 -1.22 -0.96
C GLN A 191 -7.27 -2.55 -0.25
N ILE A 192 -6.02 -2.78 0.17
CA ILE A 192 -5.66 -3.98 0.92
C ILE A 192 -6.46 -4.08 2.23
N ILE A 193 -6.65 -2.96 2.95
CA ILE A 193 -7.49 -2.95 4.18
C ILE A 193 -8.97 -3.17 3.84
N GLY A 194 -9.48 -2.55 2.77
CA GLY A 194 -10.85 -2.71 2.28
C GLY A 194 -11.16 -4.12 1.77
N ASP A 195 -10.16 -4.84 1.28
CA ASP A 195 -10.26 -6.23 0.83
C ASP A 195 -9.95 -7.23 1.96
N SER A 196 -9.58 -6.73 3.14
CA SER A 196 -9.38 -7.58 4.31
C SER A 196 -10.72 -8.15 4.79
N ASN A 197 -10.67 -9.38 5.33
CA ASN A 197 -11.82 -10.02 5.97
C ASN A 197 -12.01 -9.56 7.42
N ASP A 198 -11.60 -8.34 7.75
CA ASP A 198 -11.78 -7.80 9.11
C ASP A 198 -13.28 -7.62 9.40
N THR A 199 -13.67 -7.61 10.66
CA THR A 199 -15.06 -7.34 11.02
C THR A 199 -15.41 -5.90 10.71
N GLU A 200 -16.65 -5.66 10.27
CA GLU A 200 -17.19 -4.31 10.19
C GLU A 200 -17.01 -3.58 11.54
N PRO A 201 -16.67 -2.28 11.52
CA PRO A 201 -16.79 -1.35 10.39
C PRO A 201 -15.52 -1.17 9.52
N CYS A 202 -14.44 -1.93 9.78
CA CYS A 202 -13.11 -1.60 9.23
C CYS A 202 -13.05 -1.60 7.69
N PRO A 203 -13.45 -2.69 6.98
CA PRO A 203 -13.36 -2.72 5.52
C PRO A 203 -14.24 -1.65 4.85
N SER A 204 -15.45 -1.41 5.38
CA SER A 204 -16.34 -0.37 4.85
C SER A 204 -15.78 1.04 5.06
N LEU A 205 -15.14 1.31 6.21
CA LEU A 205 -14.48 2.58 6.46
C LEU A 205 -13.31 2.81 5.50
N ALA A 206 -12.47 1.78 5.26
CA ALA A 206 -11.38 1.88 4.29
C ALA A 206 -11.89 2.21 2.88
N ARG A 207 -12.96 1.53 2.42
CA ARG A 207 -13.61 1.83 1.13
C ARG A 207 -14.21 3.23 1.07
N GLN A 208 -14.80 3.70 2.17
CA GLN A 208 -15.29 5.08 2.25
C GLN A 208 -14.14 6.09 2.10
N MET A 209 -12.99 5.82 2.71
CA MET A 209 -11.80 6.67 2.60
C MET A 209 -11.19 6.63 1.19
N LEU A 210 -11.22 5.48 0.51
CA LEU A 210 -10.87 5.40 -0.92
C LEU A 210 -11.70 6.37 -1.75
N GLY A 211 -13.00 6.46 -1.50
CA GLY A 211 -13.88 7.42 -2.17
C GLY A 211 -13.52 8.89 -1.92
N GLN A 212 -12.84 9.22 -0.82
CA GLN A 212 -12.40 10.58 -0.51
C GLN A 212 -11.12 11.00 -1.24
N LEU A 213 -10.29 10.04 -1.67
CA LEU A 213 -9.04 10.33 -2.34
C LEU A 213 -9.23 11.00 -3.71
N ASN A 214 -10.44 10.96 -4.27
CA ASN A 214 -10.86 11.65 -5.49
C ASN A 214 -9.77 11.72 -6.58
N MET A 215 -9.03 10.63 -6.76
CA MET A 215 -7.94 10.57 -7.75
C MET A 215 -8.48 10.58 -9.18
N ASN A 216 -9.78 10.40 -9.31
CA ASN A 216 -10.49 10.28 -10.56
C ASN A 216 -11.61 11.32 -10.50
N GLY A 217 -11.66 12.26 -11.45
CA GLY A 217 -12.90 12.99 -11.69
C GLY A 217 -14.08 12.00 -11.83
N GLU A 218 -15.31 12.43 -11.50
CA GLU A 218 -16.50 11.58 -11.32
C GLU A 218 -16.53 10.28 -12.17
N LEU A 219 -15.97 9.20 -11.64
CA LEU A 219 -16.08 7.88 -12.26
C LEU A 219 -17.42 7.26 -11.88
N ASN A 220 -18.24 6.99 -12.89
CA ASN A 220 -19.53 6.29 -12.77
C ASN A 220 -19.41 4.87 -13.35
N GLU A 221 -19.90 3.86 -12.62
CA GLU A 221 -19.94 2.45 -13.03
C GLU A 221 -20.68 2.24 -14.37
N GLU A 222 -21.75 3.01 -14.62
CA GLU A 222 -22.50 2.99 -15.88
C GLU A 222 -21.65 3.44 -17.09
N LYS A 223 -20.76 4.43 -16.86
CA LYS A 223 -19.96 5.05 -17.92
C LYS A 223 -18.64 4.32 -18.15
N HIS A 224 -18.00 3.85 -17.07
CA HIS A 224 -16.62 3.32 -17.12
C HIS A 224 -16.57 1.81 -16.88
N GLY A 225 -17.61 1.19 -16.31
CA GLY A 225 -17.60 -0.20 -15.89
C GLY A 225 -16.88 -0.39 -14.55
N LYS A 226 -17.34 -1.37 -13.76
CA LYS A 226 -16.81 -1.65 -12.42
C LYS A 226 -15.30 -1.98 -12.43
N SER A 227 -14.88 -2.83 -13.37
CA SER A 227 -13.49 -3.27 -13.51
C SER A 227 -12.55 -2.12 -13.82
N THR A 228 -12.96 -1.19 -14.68
CA THR A 228 -12.19 0.03 -14.93
C THR A 228 -12.04 0.82 -13.65
N ILE A 229 -13.12 1.09 -12.92
CA ILE A 229 -13.08 1.92 -11.72
C ILE A 229 -12.12 1.37 -10.67
N GLU A 230 -12.14 0.04 -10.46
CA GLU A 230 -11.26 -0.62 -9.49
C GLU A 230 -9.78 -0.52 -9.85
N VAL A 231 -9.48 -0.41 -11.15
CA VAL A 231 -8.13 -0.50 -11.71
C VAL A 231 -7.61 0.86 -12.18
N TYR A 232 -8.48 1.84 -12.39
CA TYR A 232 -8.17 3.19 -12.87
C TYR A 232 -7.15 3.91 -11.99
N PRO A 233 -7.22 3.84 -10.64
CA PRO A 233 -6.18 4.33 -9.74
C PRO A 233 -4.79 3.74 -10.00
N ILE A 234 -4.72 2.43 -10.20
CA ILE A 234 -3.48 1.70 -10.47
C ILE A 234 -2.92 2.13 -11.84
N ILE A 235 -3.78 2.13 -12.86
CA ILE A 235 -3.37 2.49 -14.22
C ILE A 235 -3.03 3.97 -14.33
N SER A 236 -3.76 4.87 -13.68
CA SER A 236 -3.49 6.31 -13.71
C SER A 236 -2.16 6.64 -13.04
N GLY A 237 -1.88 6.07 -11.86
CA GLY A 237 -0.58 6.21 -11.18
C GLY A 237 0.60 5.75 -12.06
N ARG A 238 0.44 4.63 -12.78
CA ARG A 238 1.49 4.09 -13.67
C ARG A 238 1.54 4.74 -15.07
N LEU A 239 0.41 5.24 -15.57
CA LEU A 239 0.37 6.04 -16.79
C LEU A 239 1.12 7.36 -16.60
N ILE A 240 1.01 7.97 -15.41
CA ILE A 240 1.80 9.15 -15.07
C ILE A 240 3.29 8.87 -15.30
N GLU A 241 3.81 7.73 -14.81
CA GLU A 241 5.21 7.33 -14.99
C GLU A 241 5.61 7.22 -16.47
N LYS A 242 4.78 6.54 -17.27
CA LYS A 242 5.11 6.28 -18.68
C LYS A 242 4.98 7.54 -19.54
N CYS A 243 3.99 8.37 -19.21
CA CYS A 243 3.64 9.55 -19.99
C CYS A 243 4.56 10.73 -19.72
N GLU A 244 5.08 10.89 -18.51
CA GLU A 244 6.08 11.94 -18.21
C GLU A 244 7.30 11.89 -19.15
N ARG A 245 7.60 10.70 -19.71
CA ARG A 245 8.70 10.48 -20.66
C ARG A 245 8.36 10.79 -22.12
N THR A 246 7.08 10.85 -22.49
CA THR A 246 6.64 10.89 -23.90
C THR A 246 5.67 12.01 -24.23
N GLU A 247 4.77 12.40 -23.32
CA GLU A 247 3.68 13.35 -23.56
C GLU A 247 3.25 14.09 -22.26
N SER A 248 2.29 15.01 -22.34
CA SER A 248 1.69 15.60 -21.14
C SER A 248 0.85 14.55 -20.40
N ILE A 249 1.05 14.43 -19.08
CA ILE A 249 0.24 13.59 -18.17
C ILE A 249 -1.27 13.84 -18.39
N GLU A 250 -1.67 15.09 -18.61
CA GLU A 250 -3.07 15.46 -18.84
C GLU A 250 -3.64 14.80 -20.10
N ILE A 251 -2.84 14.71 -21.17
CA ILE A 251 -3.24 14.10 -22.44
C ILE A 251 -3.37 12.59 -22.28
N CYS A 252 -2.45 11.96 -21.54
CA CYS A 252 -2.50 10.53 -21.27
C CYS A 252 -3.69 10.13 -20.41
N LEU A 253 -3.96 10.85 -19.32
CA LEU A 253 -5.11 10.57 -18.47
C LEU A 253 -6.42 10.74 -19.24
N LYS A 254 -6.53 11.78 -20.10
CA LYS A 254 -7.67 11.94 -21.00
C LYS A 254 -7.79 10.80 -22.00
N SER A 255 -6.68 10.32 -22.56
CA SER A 255 -6.67 9.23 -23.54
C SER A 255 -7.06 7.90 -22.91
N PHE A 256 -6.61 7.65 -21.68
CA PHE A 256 -7.03 6.49 -20.90
C PHE A 256 -8.51 6.56 -20.50
N ASP A 257 -8.99 7.72 -20.04
CA ASP A 257 -10.41 7.93 -19.76
C ASP A 257 -11.27 7.63 -21.00
N LEU A 258 -10.87 8.15 -22.16
CA LEU A 258 -11.54 7.90 -23.43
C LEU A 258 -11.50 6.42 -23.85
N CYS A 259 -10.38 5.72 -23.65
CA CYS A 259 -10.30 4.28 -23.91
C CYS A 259 -11.24 3.48 -23.00
N SER A 260 -11.35 3.90 -21.74
CA SER A 260 -12.12 3.19 -20.72
C SER A 260 -13.64 3.26 -20.92
N ILE A 261 -14.13 4.26 -21.66
CA ILE A 261 -15.56 4.44 -21.94
C ILE A 261 -16.01 3.70 -23.20
N GLU A 262 -15.11 3.13 -24.00
CA GLU A 262 -15.46 2.38 -25.20
C GLU A 262 -16.23 1.09 -24.83
N PRO A 263 -17.36 0.77 -25.48
CA PRO A 263 -18.22 -0.36 -25.09
C PRO A 263 -17.50 -1.71 -24.99
N GLU A 264 -16.56 -1.98 -25.89
CA GLU A 264 -15.73 -3.19 -25.89
C GLU A 264 -14.77 -3.34 -24.69
N ASN A 265 -14.49 -2.23 -24.00
CA ASN A 265 -13.62 -2.16 -22.83
C ASN A 265 -14.42 -2.14 -21.51
N ARG A 266 -15.75 -1.98 -21.58
CA ARG A 266 -16.63 -2.03 -20.39
C ARG A 266 -16.95 -3.44 -19.92
N GLU A 267 -16.79 -4.45 -20.78
CA GLU A 267 -16.96 -5.84 -20.39
C GLU A 267 -15.88 -6.26 -19.39
N GLU A 268 -16.32 -6.88 -18.29
CA GLU A 268 -15.45 -7.39 -17.25
C GLU A 268 -14.57 -8.52 -17.80
N LYS A 269 -13.29 -8.22 -17.99
CA LYS A 269 -12.28 -9.16 -18.48
C LYS A 269 -11.23 -9.37 -17.39
N GLN A 270 -11.23 -10.57 -16.81
CA GLN A 270 -10.27 -10.97 -15.76
C GLN A 270 -8.81 -10.73 -16.17
N ASP A 271 -8.52 -10.88 -17.46
CA ASP A 271 -7.18 -10.68 -18.02
C ASP A 271 -6.74 -9.21 -17.93
N TYR A 272 -7.66 -8.25 -17.96
CA TYR A 272 -7.35 -6.82 -17.83
C TYR A 272 -6.98 -6.44 -16.40
N PHE A 273 -7.63 -7.02 -15.39
CA PHE A 273 -7.20 -6.86 -13.99
C PHE A 273 -5.77 -7.35 -13.76
N ASN A 274 -5.43 -8.51 -14.32
CA ASN A 274 -4.10 -9.06 -14.19
C ASN A 274 -3.07 -8.29 -15.03
N ALA A 275 -3.45 -7.79 -16.22
CA ALA A 275 -2.59 -6.99 -17.06
C ALA A 275 -2.33 -5.61 -16.47
N ALA A 276 -3.34 -4.94 -15.93
CA ALA A 276 -3.21 -3.62 -15.34
C ALA A 276 -2.39 -3.60 -14.05
N ARG A 277 -2.40 -4.70 -13.28
CA ARG A 277 -1.45 -4.88 -12.16
C ARG A 277 0.00 -5.13 -12.63
N ARG A 278 0.21 -5.53 -13.90
CA ARG A 278 1.52 -5.84 -14.50
C ARG A 278 2.09 -4.72 -15.39
N ILE A 279 1.27 -3.77 -15.87
CA ILE A 279 1.70 -2.57 -16.62
C ILE A 279 2.38 -1.62 -15.67
#